data_AF-A0A4Q6BU42-F1
#
_entry.id   AF-A0A4Q6BU42-F1
#
_cell.length_a   1.000
_cell.length_b   1.000
_cell.length_c   1.000
_cell.angle_alpha   90.00
_cell.angle_beta   90.00
_cell.angle_gamma   90.00
#
_symmetry.space_group_name_H-M   'P 1'
#
loop_
_entity.id
_entity.type
_entity.pdbx_description
1 polymer ?
#
loop_
_entity_poly.entity_id
_entity_poly.type
_entity_poly.pdbx_seq_one_letter_code
_entity_poly.pdbx_strand_id
1 'polypeptide(L)'
;MSTDLKKKLVAAGFEIYRTLPGSIALVERVRENLILDSGIRLAPSAKGFTVRVIFRAEGRGFPGETEEQMLERARGLASQAAVHDFETVAQDVVPQMDPSHPGIELDRFFEVTAEREVLELEEAFAAIRVAFGWLRSV
;
A
#
# COMPACT_ATOMS: atom_id res chain seq x y z
N MET A 1 -8.21 -17.29 -3.42
CA MET A 1 -7.71 -16.81 -2.11
C MET A 1 -8.44 -17.57 -1.01
N SER A 2 -7.73 -18.18 -0.04
CA SER A 2 -8.36 -19.05 0.97
C SER A 2 -9.23 -18.26 1.97
N THR A 3 -10.43 -18.76 2.25
CA THR A 3 -11.35 -18.25 3.28
C THR A 3 -10.69 -18.24 4.67
N ASP A 4 -9.73 -19.15 4.93
CA ASP A 4 -9.09 -19.27 6.23
C ASP A 4 -8.12 -18.13 6.52
N LEU A 5 -7.38 -17.63 5.52
CA LEU A 5 -6.49 -16.48 5.69
C LEU A 5 -7.28 -15.23 6.12
N LYS A 6 -8.47 -15.02 5.52
CA LYS A 6 -9.36 -13.92 5.90
C LYS A 6 -9.81 -14.02 7.35
N LYS A 7 -10.23 -15.22 7.79
CA LYS A 7 -10.62 -15.46 9.18
C LYS A 7 -9.48 -15.16 10.14
N LYS A 8 -8.26 -15.58 9.82
CA LYS A 8 -7.06 -15.32 10.65
C LYS A 8 -6.74 -13.82 10.73
N LEU A 9 -6.83 -13.09 9.62
CA LEU A 9 -6.66 -11.63 9.61
C LEU A 9 -7.67 -10.92 10.52
N VAL A 10 -8.95 -11.26 10.38
CA VAL A 10 -10.03 -10.69 11.21
C VAL A 10 -9.85 -11.05 12.68
N ALA A 11 -9.48 -12.30 12.99
CA ALA A 11 -9.20 -12.73 14.36
C ALA A 11 -8.00 -12.00 14.98
N ALA A 12 -7.02 -11.59 14.15
CA ALA A 12 -5.91 -10.75 14.57
C ALA A 12 -6.28 -9.25 14.67
N GLY A 13 -7.53 -8.87 14.40
CA GLY A 13 -8.02 -7.49 14.50
C GLY A 13 -7.70 -6.62 13.28
N PHE A 14 -7.40 -7.22 12.12
CA PHE A 14 -7.27 -6.48 10.87
C PHE A 14 -8.61 -6.33 10.17
N GLU A 15 -8.85 -5.14 9.63
CA GLU A 15 -9.99 -4.86 8.77
C GLU A 15 -9.60 -5.09 7.30
N ILE A 16 -10.41 -5.88 6.60
CA ILE A 16 -10.20 -6.19 5.17
C ILE A 16 -10.96 -5.16 4.34
N TYR A 17 -10.24 -4.44 3.48
CA TYR A 17 -10.85 -3.48 2.56
C TYR A 17 -11.50 -4.22 1.38
N ARG A 18 -10.70 -5.00 0.65
CA ARG A 18 -11.18 -5.82 -0.47
C ARG A 18 -10.28 -7.01 -0.70
N THR A 19 -10.83 -8.03 -1.34
CA THR A 19 -10.04 -9.16 -1.84
C THR A 19 -9.70 -8.91 -3.31
N LEU A 20 -8.43 -9.08 -3.66
CA LEU A 20 -7.93 -9.00 -5.03
C LEU A 20 -7.57 -10.41 -5.53
N PRO A 21 -7.40 -10.62 -6.85
CA PRO A 21 -6.73 -11.80 -7.35
C PRO A 21 -5.33 -11.92 -6.71
N GLY A 22 -5.09 -12.99 -5.95
CA GLY A 22 -3.79 -13.26 -5.34
C GLY A 22 -3.41 -12.45 -4.10
N SER A 23 -4.18 -11.44 -3.68
CA SER A 23 -3.88 -10.67 -2.44
C SER A 23 -5.13 -10.21 -1.68
N ILE A 24 -4.93 -9.81 -0.42
CA ILE A 24 -5.95 -9.17 0.43
C ILE A 24 -5.46 -7.77 0.73
N ALA A 25 -6.26 -6.76 0.41
CA ALA A 25 -5.99 -5.36 0.72
C ALA A 25 -6.58 -5.03 2.10
N LEU A 26 -5.76 -4.42 2.96
CA LEU A 26 -6.11 -4.13 4.36
C LEU A 26 -6.43 -2.65 4.55
N VAL A 27 -7.40 -2.36 5.40
CA VAL A 27 -7.80 -0.98 5.73
C VAL A 27 -6.70 -0.30 6.54
N GLU A 28 -6.18 0.83 6.07
CA GLU A 28 -5.27 1.70 6.84
C GLU A 28 -6.00 2.61 7.83
N ARG A 29 -7.07 3.27 7.36
CA ARG A 29 -7.99 4.09 8.15
C ARG A 29 -9.19 4.55 7.30
N VAL A 30 -10.36 4.67 7.90
CA VAL A 30 -11.51 5.37 7.31
C VAL A 30 -11.25 6.88 7.42
N ARG A 31 -10.89 7.54 6.32
CA ARG A 31 -10.93 9.02 6.26
C ARG A 31 -12.40 9.47 6.23
N GLU A 32 -12.72 10.61 6.82
CA GLU A 32 -14.09 11.17 6.87
C GLU A 32 -14.71 11.37 5.47
N ASN A 33 -13.89 11.41 4.42
CA ASN A 33 -14.28 11.54 3.02
C ASN A 33 -14.43 10.20 2.26
N LEU A 34 -14.48 9.04 2.95
CA LEU A 34 -14.82 7.71 2.42
C LEU A 34 -13.92 7.16 1.28
N ILE A 35 -12.89 7.87 0.84
CA ILE A 35 -11.89 7.35 -0.10
C ILE A 35 -10.81 6.63 0.73
N LEU A 36 -10.97 5.32 0.84
CA LEU A 36 -10.10 4.47 1.62
C LEU A 36 -8.95 4.00 0.73
N ASP A 37 -7.78 4.61 0.92
CA ASP A 37 -6.56 4.11 0.31
C ASP A 37 -6.07 2.88 1.10
N SER A 38 -5.62 1.86 0.38
CA SER A 38 -5.10 0.63 0.96
C SER A 38 -3.79 0.32 0.26
N GLY A 39 -2.74 0.94 0.78
CA GLY A 39 -1.36 0.70 0.40
C GLY A 39 -0.86 -0.64 0.91
N ILE A 40 -1.49 -1.22 1.95
CA ILE A 40 -1.03 -2.48 2.55
C ILE A 40 -1.80 -3.69 2.00
N ARG A 41 -1.05 -4.67 1.50
CA ARG A 41 -1.59 -5.93 0.99
C ARG A 41 -0.84 -7.13 1.56
N LEU A 42 -1.58 -8.22 1.75
CA LEU A 42 -1.03 -9.53 2.10
C LEU A 42 -1.33 -10.54 0.99
N ALA A 43 -0.30 -11.19 0.47
CA ALA A 43 -0.41 -12.25 -0.52
C ALA A 43 0.27 -13.54 -0.01
N PRO A 44 -0.28 -14.73 -0.26
CA PRO A 44 0.50 -15.97 -0.16
C PRO A 44 1.63 -15.96 -1.19
N SER A 45 2.80 -16.48 -0.80
CA SER A 45 3.97 -16.67 -1.68
C SER A 45 4.35 -18.15 -1.73
N ALA A 46 5.36 -18.50 -2.55
CA ALA A 46 5.83 -19.88 -2.66
C ALA A 46 6.40 -20.43 -1.33
N LYS A 47 6.92 -19.55 -0.47
CA LYS A 47 7.60 -19.91 0.79
C LYS A 47 6.82 -19.52 2.05
N GLY A 48 5.74 -18.75 1.91
CA GLY A 48 4.98 -18.22 3.04
C GLY A 48 4.04 -17.10 2.57
N PHE A 49 4.39 -15.86 2.91
CA PHE A 49 3.61 -14.67 2.62
C PHE A 49 4.48 -13.52 2.12
N THR A 50 3.87 -12.64 1.34
CA THR A 50 4.44 -11.36 0.93
C THR A 50 3.57 -10.25 1.49
N VAL A 51 4.18 -9.37 2.29
CA VAL A 51 3.58 -8.11 2.71
C VAL A 51 4.03 -7.05 1.72
N ARG A 52 3.06 -6.40 1.06
CA ARG A 52 3.30 -5.31 0.12
C ARG A 52 2.79 -4.01 0.72
N VAL A 53 3.58 -2.95 0.60
CA VAL A 53 3.22 -1.59 1.01
C VAL A 53 3.42 -0.66 -0.18
N ILE A 54 2.41 0.15 -0.50
CA ILE A 54 2.46 1.17 -1.55
C ILE A 54 2.51 2.52 -0.86
N PHE A 55 3.60 3.25 -1.09
CA PHE A 55 3.78 4.64 -0.65
C PHE A 55 3.38 5.56 -1.79
N ARG A 56 2.54 6.55 -1.53
CA ARG A 56 1.98 7.43 -2.55
C ARG A 56 2.22 8.90 -2.23
N ALA A 57 2.68 9.66 -3.22
CA ALA A 57 2.55 11.11 -3.27
C ALA A 57 1.52 11.51 -4.35
N GLU A 58 0.72 12.53 -4.09
CA GLU A 58 -0.34 12.99 -5.00
C GLU A 58 0.06 14.33 -5.64
N GLY A 59 0.01 14.42 -6.97
CA GLY A 59 0.44 15.60 -7.72
C GLY A 59 -0.29 16.88 -7.30
N ARG A 60 -1.60 16.79 -7.04
CA ARG A 60 -2.41 17.94 -6.58
C ARG A 60 -1.92 18.60 -5.29
N GLY A 61 -1.16 17.87 -4.46
CA GLY A 61 -0.59 18.40 -3.22
C GLY A 61 0.63 19.31 -3.44
N PHE A 62 1.24 19.26 -4.63
CA PHE A 62 2.56 19.87 -4.90
C PHE A 62 2.57 20.55 -6.28
N PRO A 63 1.83 21.66 -6.45
CA PRO A 63 1.74 22.35 -7.73
C PRO A 63 3.12 22.87 -8.17
N GLY A 64 3.53 22.52 -9.39
CA GLY A 64 4.79 22.96 -9.99
C GLY A 64 6.00 22.07 -9.69
N GLU A 65 5.86 21.02 -8.87
CA GLU A 65 6.89 19.99 -8.77
C GLU A 65 6.94 19.15 -10.04
N THR A 66 8.15 18.71 -10.42
CA THR A 66 8.36 17.78 -11.53
C THR A 66 8.05 16.34 -11.09
N GLU A 67 7.83 15.47 -12.07
CA GLU A 67 7.65 14.03 -11.84
C GLU A 67 8.80 13.41 -11.02
N GLU A 68 10.05 13.82 -11.29
CA GLU A 68 11.21 13.33 -10.52
C GLU A 68 11.18 13.78 -9.05
N GLN A 69 10.79 15.03 -8.79
CA GLN A 69 10.64 15.53 -7.42
C GLN A 69 9.53 14.79 -6.67
N MET A 70 8.44 14.47 -7.37
CA MET A 70 7.33 13.70 -6.81
C MET A 70 7.70 12.24 -6.54
N LEU A 71 8.47 11.60 -7.42
CA LEU A 71 9.02 10.26 -7.17
C LEU A 71 10.02 10.26 -6.02
N GLU A 72 10.88 11.27 -5.92
CA GLU A 72 11.81 11.41 -4.80
C GLU A 72 11.06 11.57 -3.47
N ARG A 73 9.94 12.30 -3.47
CA ARG A 73 9.05 12.39 -2.31
C ARG A 73 8.47 11.04 -1.92
N ALA A 74 7.96 10.26 -2.89
CA ALA A 74 7.45 8.93 -2.64
C ALA A 74 8.54 7.97 -2.12
N ARG A 75 9.78 8.07 -2.63
CA ARG A 75 10.96 7.36 -2.10
C ARG A 75 11.29 7.77 -0.67
N GLY A 76 11.17 9.06 -0.35
CA GLY A 76 11.33 9.59 1.00
C GLY A 76 10.35 8.94 1.99
N LEU A 77 9.07 8.77 1.59
CA LEU A 77 8.07 8.04 2.39
C LEU A 77 8.46 6.57 2.57
N ALA A 78 8.93 5.93 1.49
CA ALA A 78 9.33 4.52 1.51
C ALA A 78 10.62 4.23 2.28
N SER A 79 11.41 5.25 2.65
CA SER A 79 12.69 5.09 3.37
C SER A 79 12.54 4.33 4.70
N GLN A 80 11.38 4.44 5.35
CA GLN A 80 11.08 3.69 6.58
C GLN A 80 10.97 2.19 6.32
N ALA A 81 10.52 1.78 5.13
CA ALA A 81 10.34 0.37 4.76
C ALA A 81 11.68 -0.38 4.74
N ALA A 82 12.73 0.26 4.22
CA ALA A 82 14.07 -0.32 4.14
C ALA A 82 14.67 -0.65 5.53
N VAL A 83 14.33 0.13 6.56
CA VAL A 83 14.74 -0.14 7.96
C VAL A 83 14.09 -1.41 8.53
N HIS A 84 13.02 -1.87 7.90
CA HIS A 84 12.21 -3.01 8.32
C HIS A 84 12.24 -4.17 7.31
N ASP A 85 13.33 -4.27 6.54
CA ASP A 85 13.59 -5.36 5.57
C ASP A 85 12.57 -5.44 4.43
N PHE A 86 11.94 -4.32 4.07
CA PHE A 86 11.20 -4.23 2.83
C PHE A 86 12.11 -3.77 1.70
N GLU A 87 12.03 -4.44 0.56
CA GLU A 87 12.73 -4.10 -0.66
C GLU A 87 11.81 -3.34 -1.61
N THR A 88 12.30 -2.25 -2.21
CA THR A 88 11.57 -1.54 -3.26
C THR A 88 11.55 -2.39 -4.52
N VAL A 89 10.35 -2.74 -4.99
CA VAL A 89 10.15 -3.61 -6.16
C VAL A 89 9.58 -2.88 -7.37
N ALA A 90 8.96 -1.70 -7.18
CA ALA A 90 8.41 -0.91 -8.27
C ALA A 90 8.34 0.59 -7.94
N GLN A 91 8.37 1.41 -8.99
CA GLN A 91 8.11 2.85 -8.96
C GLN A 91 7.22 3.19 -10.16
N ASP A 92 6.07 3.80 -9.92
CA ASP A 92 5.04 4.01 -10.94
C ASP A 92 4.45 5.41 -10.86
N VAL A 93 4.07 5.95 -12.04
CA VAL A 93 3.25 7.15 -12.14
C VAL A 93 1.89 6.75 -12.68
N VAL A 94 0.89 6.79 -11.79
CA VAL A 94 -0.46 6.28 -12.06
C VAL A 94 -1.42 7.46 -12.23
N PRO A 95 -2.01 7.67 -13.42
CA PRO A 95 -2.99 8.72 -13.60
C PRO A 95 -4.29 8.37 -12.85
N GLN A 96 -4.81 9.33 -12.09
CA GLN A 96 -6.14 9.25 -11.50
C GLN A 96 -7.14 9.80 -12.51
N MET A 97 -7.87 8.91 -13.20
CA MET A 97 -8.90 9.30 -14.17
C MET A 97 -10.23 9.63 -13.48
N ASP A 98 -11.00 10.55 -14.07
CA ASP A 98 -12.39 10.78 -13.67
C ASP A 98 -13.22 9.50 -13.95
N PRO A 99 -13.86 8.89 -12.94
CA PRO A 99 -14.63 7.67 -13.12
C PRO A 99 -15.88 7.87 -14.00
N SER A 100 -16.39 9.09 -14.09
CA SER A 100 -17.51 9.45 -14.97
C SER A 100 -17.04 9.87 -16.36
N HIS A 101 -15.78 10.31 -16.49
CA HIS A 101 -15.20 10.78 -17.75
C HIS A 101 -13.77 10.23 -17.96
N PRO A 102 -13.62 9.00 -18.49
CA PRO A 102 -12.32 8.32 -18.58
C PRO A 102 -11.24 9.00 -19.44
N GLY A 103 -11.55 10.10 -20.12
CA GLY A 103 -10.58 10.94 -20.85
C GLY A 103 -10.06 12.14 -20.06
N ILE A 104 -10.57 12.37 -18.85
CA ILE A 104 -10.18 13.47 -17.97
C ILE A 104 -9.27 12.91 -16.87
N GLU A 105 -8.02 13.36 -16.85
CA GLU A 105 -7.08 13.11 -15.76
C GLU A 105 -7.34 14.12 -14.64
N LEU A 106 -7.65 13.63 -13.45
CA LEU A 106 -7.89 14.43 -12.25
C LEU A 106 -6.61 14.72 -11.46
N ASP A 107 -5.67 13.76 -11.45
CA ASP A 107 -4.41 13.83 -10.72
C ASP A 107 -3.41 12.77 -11.23
N ARG A 108 -2.19 12.77 -10.70
CA ARG A 108 -1.22 11.67 -10.79
C ARG A 108 -0.78 11.22 -9.42
N PHE A 109 -0.71 9.91 -9.25
CA PHE A 109 -0.13 9.26 -8.10
C PHE A 109 1.28 8.81 -8.43
N PHE A 110 2.23 9.19 -7.59
CA PHE A 110 3.62 8.78 -7.68
C PHE A 110 3.81 7.73 -6.59
N GLU A 111 3.94 6.48 -7.03
CA GLU A 111 3.89 5.32 -6.16
C GLU A 111 5.25 4.65 -6.08
N VAL A 112 5.64 4.26 -4.86
CA VAL A 112 6.76 3.35 -4.60
C VAL A 112 6.19 2.11 -3.93
N THR A 113 6.41 0.95 -4.53
CA THR A 113 5.98 -0.33 -3.96
C THR A 113 7.16 -1.00 -3.29
N ALA A 114 6.99 -1.35 -2.02
CA ALA A 114 7.95 -2.14 -1.26
C ALA A 114 7.33 -3.47 -0.82
N GLU A 115 8.15 -4.52 -0.79
CA GLU A 115 7.74 -5.87 -0.42
C GLU A 115 8.67 -6.48 0.61
N ARG A 116 8.08 -7.28 1.49
CA ARG A 116 8.82 -8.16 2.41
C ARG A 116 8.22 -9.55 2.34
N GLU A 117 9.06 -10.53 2.02
CA GLU A 117 8.71 -11.95 2.17
C GLU A 117 8.91 -12.40 3.62
N VAL A 118 7.96 -13.18 4.12
CA VAL A 118 7.98 -13.76 5.46
C VAL A 118 7.50 -15.20 5.38
N LEU A 119 7.98 -16.06 6.26
CA LEU A 119 7.62 -17.49 6.22
C LEU A 119 6.30 -17.75 6.95
N GLU A 120 6.14 -17.11 8.10
CA GLU A 120 5.04 -17.35 9.02
C GLU A 120 4.01 -16.22 9.00
N LEU A 121 2.76 -16.59 9.26
CA LEU A 121 1.65 -15.63 9.20
C LEU A 121 1.74 -14.60 10.35
N GLU A 122 2.21 -15.02 11.51
CA GLU A 122 2.43 -14.18 12.67
C GLU A 122 3.49 -13.10 12.38
N GLU A 123 4.53 -13.44 11.61
CA GLU A 123 5.53 -12.48 11.14
C GLU A 123 4.90 -11.50 10.14
N ALA A 124 4.05 -11.98 9.22
CA ALA A 124 3.30 -11.12 8.31
C ALA A 124 2.44 -10.12 9.08
N PHE A 125 1.77 -10.55 10.14
CA PHE A 125 0.96 -9.69 11.00
C PHE A 125 1.80 -8.63 11.71
N ALA A 126 2.98 -8.99 12.21
CA ALA A 126 3.90 -8.02 12.81
C ALA A 126 4.34 -6.97 11.77
N ALA A 127 4.76 -7.40 10.58
CA ALA A 127 5.16 -6.51 9.50
C ALA A 127 4.03 -5.57 9.06
N ILE A 128 2.79 -6.07 8.92
CA ILE A 128 1.60 -5.26 8.62
C ILE A 128 1.36 -4.18 9.70
N ARG A 129 1.51 -4.52 10.98
CA ARG A 129 1.33 -3.55 12.07
C ARG A 129 2.38 -2.45 12.07
N VAL A 130 3.63 -2.81 11.76
CA VAL A 130 4.70 -1.82 11.59
C VAL A 130 4.38 -0.91 10.40
N ALA A 131 3.94 -1.47 9.26
CA ALA A 131 3.56 -0.70 8.08
C ALA A 131 2.40 0.28 8.35
N PHE A 132 1.41 -0.12 9.14
CA PHE A 132 0.35 0.80 9.59
C PHE A 132 0.88 1.97 10.42
N GLY A 133 2.03 1.82 11.09
CA GLY A 133 2.70 2.89 11.82
C GLY A 133 3.18 4.02 10.90
N TRP A 134 3.76 3.67 9.74
CA TRP A 134 4.34 4.63 8.80
C TRP A 134 3.28 5.51 8.13
N LEU A 135 2.15 4.90 7.82
CA LEU A 135 1.07 5.56 7.06
C LEU A 135 0.18 6.45 7.95
N ARG A 136 0.37 6.40 9.28
CA ARG A 136 -0.27 7.30 10.24
C ARG A 136 0.52 8.59 10.48
N SER A 137 1.78 8.63 10.04
CA SER A 137 2.72 9.73 10.28
C SER A 137 2.88 10.70 9.11
N VAL A 138 2.10 10.53 8.04
CA VAL A 138 2.10 11.39 6.84
C VAL A 138 0.84 12.22 6.77
#